data_AF-A0A7S2V3F2-F1
#
_entry.id   AF-A0A7S2V3F2-F1
#
_cell.length_a   1.000
_cell.length_b   1.000
_cell.length_c   1.000
_cell.angle_alpha   90.00
_cell.angle_beta   90.00
_cell.angle_gamma   90.00
#
_symmetry.space_group_name_H-M   'P 1'
#
loop_
_entity.id
_entity.type
_entity.pdbx_description
1 polymer ?
#
loop_
_entity_poly.entity_id
_entity_poly.type
_entity_poly.pdbx_seq_one_letter_code
_entity_poly.pdbx_strand_id
1 'polypeptide(L)'
;DEPTNHLDAESVAWLEQFLKEFSGTVVAITHDRYFLDNVAGWILELDRGEGRPFEGNYSGWLAKKQERLSIESKGQEKQIKQLERELEWVQQSPKARQAKAKARVSAYESRLLEAQEARANQYTTVDNIYIPPGPPLGQSVVVADSVAKAFDKRLLYEGVDFDLPRGGVVGVIG
;
A
#
# COMPACT_ATOMS: atom_id res chain seq x y z
N ASP A 1 -17.80 0.53 5.98
CA ASP A 1 -16.60 -0.12 5.45
C ASP A 1 -16.45 0.37 4.02
N GLU A 2 -15.36 1.06 3.71
CA GLU A 2 -15.11 1.81 2.45
C GLU A 2 -16.28 2.70 1.95
N PRO A 3 -16.68 3.72 2.73
CA PRO A 3 -17.83 4.56 2.38
C PRO A 3 -17.59 5.47 1.17
N THR A 4 -16.34 5.60 0.70
CA THR A 4 -15.97 6.43 -0.46
C THR A 4 -16.01 5.65 -1.77
N ASN A 5 -16.19 4.34 -1.74
CA ASN A 5 -16.18 3.54 -2.95
C ASN A 5 -17.47 3.76 -3.78
N HIS A 6 -17.34 3.88 -5.10
CA HIS A 6 -18.43 4.14 -6.05
C HIS A 6 -19.23 5.43 -5.81
N LEU A 7 -18.73 6.36 -4.99
CA LEU A 7 -19.32 7.69 -4.86
C LEU A 7 -18.74 8.64 -5.90
N ASP A 8 -19.61 9.48 -6.45
CA ASP A 8 -19.20 10.64 -7.23
C ASP A 8 -18.55 11.71 -6.33
N ALA A 9 -17.85 12.66 -6.96
CA ALA A 9 -17.09 13.68 -6.24
C ALA A 9 -17.97 14.58 -5.34
N GLU A 10 -19.22 14.87 -5.74
CA GLU A 10 -20.12 15.69 -4.93
C GLU A 10 -20.59 14.91 -3.69
N SER A 11 -20.92 13.63 -3.87
CA SER A 11 -21.29 12.73 -2.77
C SER A 11 -20.15 12.56 -1.76
N VAL A 12 -18.90 12.42 -2.23
CA VAL A 12 -17.73 12.36 -1.32
C VAL A 12 -17.59 13.67 -0.54
N ALA A 13 -17.68 14.82 -1.20
CA ALA A 13 -17.58 16.12 -0.54
C ALA A 13 -18.69 16.34 0.51
N TRP A 14 -19.92 15.93 0.19
CA TRP A 14 -21.03 15.96 1.15
C TRP A 14 -20.74 15.06 2.36
N LEU A 15 -20.25 13.85 2.13
CA LEU A 15 -19.91 12.91 3.20
C LEU A 15 -18.79 13.47 4.09
N GLU A 16 -17.77 14.09 3.51
CA GLU A 16 -16.71 14.75 4.28
C GLU A 16 -17.27 15.83 5.21
N GLN A 17 -18.16 16.69 4.70
CA GLN A 17 -18.78 17.75 5.49
C GLN A 17 -19.66 17.18 6.61
N PHE A 18 -20.49 16.18 6.27
CA PHE A 18 -21.36 15.50 7.22
C PHE A 18 -20.56 14.90 8.38
N LEU A 19 -19.44 14.24 8.08
CA LEU A 19 -18.60 13.61 9.10
C LEU A 19 -17.84 14.62 9.96
N LYS A 20 -17.49 15.80 9.41
CA LYS A 20 -16.88 16.89 10.18
C LYS A 20 -17.85 17.50 11.21
N GLU A 21 -19.13 17.58 10.87
CA GLU A 21 -20.17 18.13 11.76
C GLU A 21 -20.75 17.09 12.72
N PHE A 22 -20.47 15.80 12.47
CA PHE A 22 -20.99 14.71 13.28
C PHE A 22 -20.43 14.77 14.71
N SER A 23 -21.32 14.84 15.70
CA SER A 23 -20.95 15.02 17.11
C SER A 23 -20.47 13.75 17.81
N GLY A 24 -20.53 12.59 17.15
CA GLY A 24 -20.09 11.31 17.70
C GLY A 24 -18.70 10.90 17.22
N THR A 25 -18.21 9.76 17.73
CA THR A 25 -16.98 9.15 17.23
C THR A 25 -17.30 8.29 16.01
N VAL A 26 -16.55 8.50 14.92
CA VAL A 26 -16.65 7.69 13.71
C VAL A 26 -15.39 6.87 13.53
N VAL A 27 -15.56 5.57 13.27
CA VAL A 27 -14.48 4.68 12.85
C VAL A 27 -14.80 4.24 11.43
N ALA A 28 -13.98 4.67 10.48
CA ALA A 28 -14.11 4.34 9.07
C ALA A 28 -12.83 3.68 8.55
N ILE A 29 -13.01 2.73 7.65
CA ILE A 29 -11.93 2.09 6.89
C ILE A 29 -12.08 2.60 5.45
N THR A 30 -11.01 3.13 4.87
CA THR A 30 -10.98 3.59 3.48
C THR A 30 -9.56 3.55 2.92
N HIS A 31 -9.46 3.39 1.61
CA HIS A 31 -8.23 3.55 0.84
C HIS A 31 -8.09 4.95 0.22
N ASP A 32 -9.09 5.83 0.37
CA ASP A 32 -9.06 7.18 -0.16
C ASP A 32 -8.18 8.10 0.71
N ARG A 33 -7.08 8.55 0.12
CA ARG A 33 -6.09 9.40 0.77
C ARG A 33 -6.63 10.79 1.05
N TYR A 34 -7.46 11.35 0.17
CA TYR A 34 -8.02 12.69 0.32
C TYR A 34 -9.04 12.71 1.46
N PHE A 35 -9.90 11.70 1.51
CA PHE A 35 -10.86 11.55 2.60
C PHE A 35 -10.14 11.44 3.97
N LEU A 36 -9.11 10.60 4.06
CA LEU A 36 -8.34 10.46 5.30
C LEU A 36 -7.58 11.74 5.67
N ASP A 37 -7.14 12.53 4.69
CA ASP A 37 -6.43 13.78 4.98
C ASP A 37 -7.39 14.90 5.45
N ASN A 38 -8.61 14.91 4.92
CA ASN A 38 -9.62 15.94 5.17
C ASN A 38 -10.48 15.67 6.42
N VAL A 39 -10.77 14.41 6.73
CA VAL A 39 -11.73 14.03 7.78
C VAL A 39 -11.06 13.39 8.99
N ALA A 40 -9.96 12.64 8.81
CA ALA A 40 -9.38 11.88 9.90
C ALA A 40 -8.59 12.78 10.86
N GLY A 41 -8.98 12.78 12.13
CA GLY A 41 -8.16 13.32 13.22
C GLY A 41 -7.20 12.29 13.81
N TRP A 42 -7.45 11.00 13.57
CA TRP A 42 -6.65 9.88 14.04
C TRP A 42 -6.56 8.81 12.96
N ILE A 43 -5.38 8.22 12.81
CA ILE A 43 -5.13 7.07 11.94
C ILE A 43 -4.81 5.86 12.81
N LEU A 44 -5.58 4.79 12.67
CA LEU A 44 -5.26 3.50 13.29
C LEU A 44 -4.59 2.60 12.25
N GLU A 45 -3.26 2.47 12.36
CA GLU A 45 -2.50 1.54 11.53
C GLU A 45 -2.58 0.13 12.11
N LEU A 46 -3.10 -0.81 11.35
CA LEU A 46 -3.04 -2.24 11.68
C LEU A 46 -1.86 -2.85 10.92
N ASP A 47 -0.83 -3.27 11.65
CA ASP A 47 0.35 -3.92 11.09
C ASP A 47 0.80 -5.06 12.01
N ARG A 48 1.04 -6.25 11.43
CA ARG A 48 1.44 -7.48 12.14
C ARG A 48 0.52 -7.88 13.31
N GLY A 49 -0.79 -7.60 13.17
CA GLY A 49 -1.77 -7.86 14.23
C GLY A 49 -1.73 -6.86 15.39
N GLU A 50 -0.91 -5.80 15.30
CA GLU A 50 -0.83 -4.72 16.27
C GLU A 50 -1.50 -3.46 15.73
N GLY A 51 -2.29 -2.79 16.57
CA GLY A 51 -2.89 -1.49 16.26
C GLY A 51 -2.04 -0.35 16.80
N ARG A 52 -1.57 0.52 15.91
CA ARG A 52 -0.79 1.71 16.23
C ARG A 52 -1.63 2.96 15.95
N PRO A 53 -2.19 3.62 16.98
CA PRO A 53 -2.88 4.87 16.78
C PRO A 53 -1.87 6.00 16.51
N PHE A 54 -2.21 6.89 15.60
CA PHE A 54 -1.48 8.10 15.27
C PHE A 54 -2.44 9.27 15.28
N GLU A 55 -2.13 10.31 16.05
CA GLU A 55 -2.90 11.55 16.07
C GLU A 55 -2.46 12.45 14.92
N GLY A 56 -3.40 12.80 14.04
CA GLY A 56 -3.17 13.58 12.84
C GLY A 56 -3.77 12.95 11.60
N ASN A 57 -3.47 13.56 10.46
CA ASN A 57 -4.01 13.19 9.16
C ASN A 57 -3.17 12.10 8.46
N TYR A 58 -3.64 11.67 7.29
CA TYR A 58 -2.97 10.65 6.48
C TYR A 58 -1.55 11.05 6.06
N SER A 59 -1.37 12.30 5.61
CA SER A 59 -0.07 12.78 5.14
C SER A 59 0.99 12.77 6.24
N GLY A 60 0.62 13.22 7.45
CA GLY A 60 1.47 13.19 8.63
C GLY A 60 1.82 11.76 9.06
N TRP A 61 0.83 10.87 9.05
CA TRP A 61 1.05 9.45 9.33
C TRP A 61 2.03 8.81 8.34
N LEU A 62 1.86 9.09 7.04
CA LEU A 62 2.70 8.54 5.98
C LEU A 62 4.16 8.97 6.13
N ALA A 63 4.40 10.26 6.42
CA ALA A 63 5.74 10.77 6.68
C ALA A 63 6.38 10.08 7.89
N LYS A 64 5.62 9.91 8.99
CA LYS A 64 6.12 9.25 10.19
C LYS A 64 6.40 7.76 9.98
N LYS A 65 5.54 7.09 9.20
CA LYS A 65 5.73 5.71 8.77
C LYS A 65 7.00 5.55 7.94
N GLN A 66 7.24 6.45 6.99
CA GLN A 66 8.44 6.41 6.16
C GLN A 66 9.73 6.63 6.97
N GLU A 67 9.73 7.59 7.91
CA GLU A 67 10.84 7.80 8.83
C GLU A 67 11.13 6.52 9.63
N ARG A 68 10.09 5.91 10.21
CA ARG A 68 10.21 4.66 10.97
C ARG A 68 10.78 3.51 10.15
N LEU A 69 10.22 3.26 8.95
CA LEU A 69 10.71 2.23 8.05
C LEU A 69 12.18 2.47 7.66
N SER A 70 12.60 3.72 7.48
CA SER A 70 14.00 4.05 7.18
C SER A 70 14.94 3.74 8.35
N ILE A 71 14.50 3.96 9.60
CA ILE A 71 15.26 3.65 10.81
C ILE A 71 15.35 2.13 11.01
N GLU A 72 14.24 1.42 10.83
CA GLU A 72 14.16 -0.04 10.92
C GLU A 72 15.07 -0.70 9.87
N SER A 73 15.02 -0.25 8.62
CA SER A 73 15.91 -0.71 7.55
C SER A 73 17.39 -0.55 7.90
N LYS A 74 17.79 0.63 8.41
CA LYS A 74 19.18 0.87 8.87
C LYS A 74 19.57 0.00 10.06
N GLY A 75 18.64 -0.29 10.97
CA GLY A 75 18.85 -1.19 12.10
C GLY A 75 19.10 -2.63 11.63
N GLN A 76 18.27 -3.10 10.70
CA GLN A 76 18.41 -4.42 10.10
C GLN A 76 19.73 -4.58 9.34
N GLU A 77 20.16 -3.58 8.57
CA GLU A 77 21.47 -3.62 7.89
C GLU A 77 22.64 -3.78 8.88
N LYS A 78 22.59 -3.09 10.03
CA LYS A 78 23.61 -3.26 11.09
C LYS A 78 23.58 -4.66 11.67
N GLN A 79 22.39 -5.22 11.90
CA GLN A 79 22.21 -6.55 12.47
C GLN A 79 22.69 -7.64 11.51
N ILE A 80 22.41 -7.49 10.21
CA ILE A 80 22.94 -8.39 9.15
C ILE A 80 24.47 -8.36 9.13
N LYS A 81 25.09 -7.17 9.12
CA LYS A 81 26.56 -7.05 9.15
C LYS A 81 27.20 -7.65 10.41
N GLN A 82 26.51 -7.60 11.55
CA GLN A 82 26.98 -8.24 12.78
C GLN A 82 26.91 -9.77 12.66
N LEU A 83 25.83 -10.31 12.11
CA LEU A 83 25.67 -11.74 11.86
C LEU A 83 26.74 -12.26 10.89
N GLU A 84 27.04 -11.52 9.82
CA GLU A 84 28.11 -11.87 8.86
C GLU A 84 29.48 -11.96 9.55
N ARG A 85 29.84 -10.97 10.37
CA ARG A 85 31.10 -10.99 11.15
C ARG A 85 31.14 -12.14 12.16
N GLU A 86 30.02 -12.44 12.80
CA GLU A 86 29.92 -13.57 13.73
C GLU A 86 30.09 -14.90 12.98
N LEU A 87 29.48 -15.05 11.79
CA LEU A 87 29.63 -16.22 10.92
C LEU A 87 31.08 -16.42 10.46
N GLU A 88 31.74 -15.36 9.99
CA GLU A 88 33.16 -15.40 9.58
C GLU A 88 34.06 -15.89 10.72
N TRP A 89 33.84 -15.42 11.95
CA TRP A 89 34.59 -15.88 13.12
C TRP A 89 34.36 -17.36 13.43
N VAL A 90 33.10 -17.83 13.34
CA VAL A 90 32.74 -19.24 13.56
C VAL A 90 33.43 -20.15 12.51
N GLN A 91 33.53 -19.69 11.26
CA GLN A 91 34.18 -20.43 10.18
C GLN A 91 35.72 -20.48 10.31
N GLN A 92 36.35 -19.43 10.83
CA GLN A 92 37.82 -19.31 10.87
C GLN A 92 38.52 -20.09 12.01
N SER A 93 37.82 -20.60 13.02
CA SER A 93 38.48 -21.23 14.19
C SER A 93 37.88 -22.60 14.58
N PRO A 94 38.60 -23.72 14.37
CA PRO A 94 38.19 -25.04 14.87
C PRO A 94 38.11 -25.10 16.41
N LYS A 95 38.90 -24.27 17.11
CA LYS A 95 38.90 -24.12 18.58
C LYS A 95 37.74 -23.26 19.12
N ALA A 96 36.97 -22.61 18.26
CA ALA A 96 35.72 -21.91 18.62
C ALA A 96 34.55 -22.86 18.90
N ARG A 97 34.80 -24.12 19.27
CA ARG A 97 33.77 -25.11 19.66
C ARG A 97 33.81 -25.50 21.14
N GLN A 98 34.68 -24.87 21.95
CA GLN A 98 34.70 -25.06 23.41
C GLN A 98 33.55 -24.32 24.11
N ALA A 99 33.27 -24.61 25.39
CA ALA A 99 32.06 -24.22 26.12
C ALA A 99 31.66 -22.72 26.04
N LYS A 100 32.62 -21.78 26.00
CA LYS A 100 32.35 -20.34 25.79
C LYS A 100 31.79 -20.01 24.40
N ALA A 101 32.02 -20.87 23.43
CA ALA A 101 31.52 -20.71 22.08
C ALA A 101 30.14 -21.37 21.86
N LYS A 102 29.76 -22.38 22.65
CA LYS A 102 28.40 -22.96 22.59
C LYS A 102 27.32 -21.94 22.91
N ALA A 103 27.51 -21.11 23.94
CA ALA A 103 26.60 -20.02 24.30
C ALA A 103 26.54 -18.92 23.22
N ARG A 104 27.64 -18.73 22.49
CA ARG A 104 27.73 -17.74 21.41
C ARG A 104 27.08 -18.25 20.11
N VAL A 105 27.21 -19.54 19.82
CA VAL A 105 26.53 -20.22 18.71
C VAL A 105 25.02 -20.25 18.95
N SER A 106 24.54 -20.55 20.16
CA SER A 106 23.10 -20.49 20.45
C SER A 106 22.55 -19.06 20.40
N ALA A 107 23.35 -18.06 20.79
CA ALA A 107 23.00 -16.64 20.63
C ALA A 107 22.93 -16.22 19.15
N TYR A 108 23.79 -16.78 18.31
CA TYR A 108 23.74 -16.58 16.86
C TYR A 108 22.50 -17.24 16.23
N GLU A 109 22.21 -18.50 16.58
CA GLU A 109 21.04 -19.24 16.08
C GLU A 109 19.72 -18.56 16.46
N SER A 110 19.60 -18.10 17.72
CA SER A 110 18.43 -17.33 18.18
C SER A 110 18.27 -16.01 17.43
N ARG A 111 19.35 -15.24 17.25
CA ARG A 111 19.32 -14.00 16.45
C ARG A 111 18.99 -14.23 14.97
N LEU A 112 19.40 -15.37 14.42
CA LEU A 112 19.10 -15.75 13.05
C LEU A 112 17.59 -16.03 12.88
N LEU A 113 17.00 -16.76 13.83
CA LEU A 113 15.56 -17.03 13.89
C LEU A 113 14.76 -15.72 14.04
N GLU A 114 15.13 -14.85 14.99
CA GLU A 114 14.50 -13.53 15.16
C GLU A 114 14.60 -12.67 13.89
N ALA A 115 15.75 -12.68 13.21
CA ALA A 115 15.94 -11.96 11.95
C ALA A 115 15.09 -12.55 10.81
N GLN A 116 14.92 -13.88 10.76
CA GLN A 116 14.05 -14.54 9.79
C GLN A 116 12.58 -14.20 10.02
N GLU A 117 12.11 -14.20 11.27
CA GLU A 117 10.75 -13.77 11.63
C GLU A 117 10.51 -12.29 11.32
N ALA A 118 11.48 -11.42 11.63
CA ALA A 118 11.39 -9.99 11.33
C ALA A 118 11.32 -9.70 9.81
N ARG A 119 12.03 -10.50 9.01
CA ARG A 119 12.05 -10.42 7.54
C ARG A 119 10.79 -11.02 6.91
N ALA A 120 10.26 -12.11 7.47
CA ALA A 120 8.98 -12.68 7.06
C ALA A 120 7.81 -11.74 7.37
N ASN A 121 7.89 -10.94 8.44
CA ASN A 121 6.91 -9.90 8.72
C ASN A 121 7.11 -8.62 7.87
N GLN A 122 8.06 -8.61 6.93
CA GLN A 122 8.43 -7.44 6.11
C GLN A 122 7.84 -7.45 4.69
N TYR A 123 6.97 -8.41 4.35
CA TYR A 123 6.16 -8.42 3.12
C TYR A 123 5.02 -7.37 3.25
N THR A 124 4.61 -6.55 2.27
CA THR A 124 4.86 -6.49 0.82
C THR A 124 4.61 -5.04 0.36
N THR A 125 5.58 -4.34 -0.22
CA THR A 125 5.29 -3.18 -1.09
C THR A 125 6.13 -3.24 -2.34
N VAL A 126 5.84 -4.25 -3.17
CA VAL A 126 6.02 -4.16 -4.62
C VAL A 126 5.17 -5.25 -5.27
N ASP A 127 3.86 -5.03 -5.29
CA ASP A 127 3.02 -5.69 -6.27
C ASP A 127 3.08 -4.83 -7.53
N ASN A 128 4.15 -5.01 -8.32
CA ASN A 128 4.14 -4.50 -9.68
C ASN A 128 3.07 -5.28 -10.44
N ILE A 129 1.92 -4.65 -10.62
CA ILE A 129 0.85 -5.20 -11.45
C ILE A 129 1.35 -5.26 -12.88
N TYR A 130 1.64 -6.47 -13.35
CA TYR A 130 2.03 -6.72 -14.73
C TYR A 130 0.79 -6.98 -15.58
N ILE A 131 0.50 -6.08 -16.52
CA ILE A 131 -0.54 -6.26 -17.53
C ILE A 131 0.14 -6.85 -18.77
N PRO A 132 -0.21 -8.08 -19.21
CA PRO A 132 0.39 -8.68 -20.38
C PRO A 132 0.06 -7.85 -21.63
N PRO A 133 1.01 -7.69 -22.57
CA PRO A 133 0.75 -6.99 -23.81
C PRO A 133 -0.29 -7.77 -24.65
N GLY A 134 -1.24 -7.03 -25.22
CA GLY A 134 -2.24 -7.60 -26.12
C GLY A 134 -1.67 -7.97 -27.50
N PRO A 135 -2.48 -8.63 -28.35
CA PRO A 135 -2.12 -8.88 -29.74
C PRO A 135 -1.92 -7.56 -30.51
N PRO A 136 -1.23 -7.59 -31.68
CA PRO A 136 -1.03 -6.41 -32.49
C PRO A 136 -2.38 -5.82 -32.95
N LEU A 137 -2.52 -4.50 -32.80
CA LEU A 137 -3.73 -3.76 -33.15
C LEU A 137 -3.57 -2.99 -34.47
N GLY A 138 -4.67 -2.84 -35.22
CA GLY A 138 -4.80 -1.98 -36.41
C GLY A 138 -4.74 -0.48 -36.06
N GLN A 139 -4.84 0.40 -37.06
CA GLN A 139 -4.72 1.86 -36.80
C GLN A 139 -5.92 2.43 -36.02
N SER A 140 -7.15 2.05 -36.36
CA SER A 140 -8.36 2.37 -35.60
C SER A 140 -8.83 1.14 -34.84
N VAL A 141 -9.20 1.30 -33.58
CA VAL A 141 -9.55 0.21 -32.65
C VAL A 141 -11.02 0.29 -32.23
N VAL A 142 -11.50 1.49 -31.89
CA VAL A 142 -12.91 1.73 -31.57
C VAL A 142 -13.40 2.91 -32.38
N VAL A 143 -14.47 2.73 -33.14
CA VAL A 143 -15.17 3.81 -33.84
C VAL A 143 -16.63 3.78 -33.41
N ALA A 144 -17.10 4.93 -32.94
CA ALA A 144 -18.47 5.21 -32.59
C ALA A 144 -18.95 6.33 -33.53
N ASP A 145 -20.05 6.09 -34.24
CA ASP A 145 -20.70 7.05 -35.12
C ASP A 145 -22.13 7.25 -34.63
N SER A 146 -22.45 8.48 -34.25
CA SER A 146 -23.79 8.93 -33.87
C SER A 146 -24.47 8.03 -32.82
N VAL A 147 -23.70 7.51 -31.86
CA VAL A 147 -24.23 6.51 -30.93
C VAL A 147 -25.18 7.16 -29.93
N ALA A 148 -26.34 6.55 -29.75
CA ALA A 148 -27.35 6.97 -28.79
C ALA A 148 -27.78 5.80 -27.89
N LYS A 149 -28.03 6.11 -26.61
CA LYS A 149 -28.56 5.16 -25.64
C LYS A 149 -29.53 5.84 -24.70
N ALA A 150 -30.68 5.21 -24.50
CA ALA A 150 -31.63 5.53 -23.46
C ALA A 150 -31.96 4.28 -22.63
N PHE A 151 -32.36 4.50 -21.39
CA PHE A 151 -32.97 3.49 -20.53
C PHE A 151 -34.34 4.02 -20.08
N ASP A 152 -35.41 3.32 -20.45
CA ASP A 152 -36.80 3.78 -20.32
C ASP A 152 -37.00 5.20 -20.91
N LYS A 153 -37.35 6.16 -20.06
CA LYS A 153 -37.55 7.58 -20.43
C LYS A 153 -36.31 8.44 -20.20
N ARG A 154 -35.21 7.85 -19.70
CA ARG A 154 -33.97 8.58 -19.40
C ARG A 154 -32.99 8.38 -20.54
N LEU A 155 -32.77 9.44 -21.31
CA LEU A 155 -31.68 9.52 -22.27
C LEU A 155 -30.35 9.53 -21.50
N LEU A 156 -29.44 8.62 -21.85
CA LEU A 156 -28.10 8.55 -21.26
C LEU A 156 -27.11 9.37 -22.09
N TYR A 157 -27.13 9.16 -23.41
CA TYR A 157 -26.34 9.93 -24.37
C TYR A 157 -26.96 9.81 -25.77
N GLU A 158 -26.70 10.79 -26.62
CA GLU A 158 -27.19 10.85 -28.00
C GLU A 158 -26.16 11.56 -28.88
N GLY A 159 -25.94 11.05 -30.10
CA GLY A 159 -25.01 11.66 -31.05
C GLY A 159 -23.54 11.61 -30.61
N VAL A 160 -23.12 10.52 -29.96
CA VAL A 160 -21.73 10.37 -29.54
C VAL A 160 -20.89 9.83 -30.70
N ASP A 161 -20.01 10.69 -31.21
CA ASP A 161 -18.96 10.37 -32.17
C ASP A 161 -17.61 10.22 -31.47
N PHE A 162 -16.92 9.11 -31.68
CA PHE A 162 -15.66 8.82 -31.01
C PHE A 162 -14.77 7.86 -31.82
N ASP A 163 -13.49 8.19 -31.98
CA ASP A 163 -12.49 7.32 -32.61
C ASP A 163 -11.30 7.13 -31.65
N LEU A 164 -11.00 5.87 -31.34
CA LEU A 164 -9.86 5.44 -30.52
C LEU A 164 -8.81 4.75 -31.39
N PRO A 165 -7.64 5.36 -31.60
CA PRO A 165 -6.54 4.72 -32.30
C PRO A 165 -5.81 3.71 -31.40
N ARG A 166 -4.96 2.87 -32.00
CA ARG A 166 -4.10 1.94 -31.26
C ARG A 166 -3.24 2.65 -30.21
N GLY A 167 -3.16 2.04 -29.03
CA GLY A 167 -2.38 2.57 -27.90
C GLY A 167 -3.01 3.77 -27.20
N GLY A 168 -4.20 4.22 -27.62
CA GLY A 168 -4.94 5.25 -26.91
C GLY A 168 -5.44 4.76 -25.55
N VAL A 169 -5.30 5.61 -24.53
CA VAL A 169 -5.84 5.38 -23.18
C VAL A 169 -6.96 6.39 -22.96
N VAL A 170 -8.16 5.89 -22.66
CA VAL A 170 -9.36 6.72 -22.47
C VAL A 170 -9.78 6.62 -21.01
N GLY A 171 -9.72 7.74 -20.30
CA GLY A 171 -10.36 7.88 -19.00
C GLY A 171 -11.83 8.25 -19.20
N VAL A 172 -12.74 7.43 -18.69
CA VAL A 172 -14.18 7.75 -18.68
C VAL A 172 -14.52 8.24 -17.28
N ILE A 173 -15.10 9.44 -17.20
CA ILE A 173 -15.56 10.07 -15.96
C ILE A 173 -17.04 10.41 -16.11
N GLY A 174 -17.79 10.38 -15.00
CA GLY A 174 -19.22 10.69 -14.97
C GLY A 174 -19.91 10.06 -13.78
#